data_AF-A0A2A3ZC81-F1
#
_entry.id   AF-A0A2A3ZC81-F1
#
_cell.length_a   1.000
_cell.length_b   1.000
_cell.length_c   1.000
_cell.angle_alpha   90.00
_cell.angle_beta   90.00
_cell.angle_gamma   90.00
#
_symmetry.space_group_name_H-M   'P 1'
#
loop_
_entity.id
_entity.type
_entity.pdbx_description
1 polymer ?
#
loop_
_entity_poly.entity_id
_entity_poly.type
_entity_poly.pdbx_seq_one_letter_code
_entity_poly.pdbx_strand_id
1 'polypeptide(L)'
;MEQRAAELQDFGSADEVPPPQQVFPNLLNTILRDSPFAPLLLQVWAEASHSPDFAKVAAKIYTDLIDRFTAYLSAYFHRGAGLGTDAAEAKAEQIAPAVLALMQGAIVQNAIFGEDSRERIASAIEALLTEIAD
;
A
#
# COMPACT_ATOMS: atom_id res chain seq x y z
N MET A 1 7.59 -7.67 7.61
CA MET A 1 7.59 -6.50 6.72
C MET A 1 8.49 -6.72 5.51
N GLU A 2 9.76 -7.10 5.72
CA GLU A 2 10.75 -7.25 4.63
C GLU A 2 10.32 -8.18 3.48
N GLN A 3 9.79 -9.37 3.78
CA GLN A 3 9.40 -10.34 2.75
C GLN A 3 8.24 -9.86 1.84
N ARG A 4 7.31 -9.06 2.37
CA ARG A 4 6.15 -8.51 1.62
C ARG A 4 6.50 -7.23 0.87
N ALA A 5 7.39 -6.45 1.46
CA ALA A 5 7.96 -5.28 0.84
C ALA A 5 8.88 -5.66 -0.35
N ALA A 6 9.47 -6.85 -0.32
CA ALA A 6 10.25 -7.43 -1.42
C ALA A 6 9.40 -7.76 -2.66
N GLU A 7 8.15 -8.19 -2.48
CA GLU A 7 7.22 -8.45 -3.60
C GLU A 7 6.96 -7.19 -4.45
N LEU A 8 7.08 -5.99 -3.86
CA LEU A 8 6.98 -4.71 -4.57
C LEU A 8 8.30 -4.29 -5.25
N GLN A 9 9.45 -4.76 -4.75
CA GLN A 9 10.77 -4.46 -5.34
C GLN A 9 11.03 -5.28 -6.62
N ASP A 10 10.39 -6.43 -6.78
CA ASP A 10 10.64 -7.36 -7.90
C ASP A 10 10.02 -6.91 -9.23
N PHE A 11 9.19 -5.86 -9.22
CA PHE A 11 8.62 -5.28 -10.46
C PHE A 11 9.65 -4.49 -11.28
N GLY A 12 10.84 -4.19 -10.72
CA GLY A 12 11.90 -3.50 -11.48
C GLY A 12 12.36 -4.28 -12.71
N SER A 13 12.38 -5.62 -12.64
CA SER A 13 12.94 -6.53 -13.64
C SER A 13 11.93 -7.19 -14.58
N ALA A 14 10.62 -7.07 -14.33
CA ALA A 14 9.60 -7.59 -15.22
C ALA A 14 9.35 -6.62 -16.41
N ASP A 15 9.20 -7.17 -17.62
CA ASP A 15 8.86 -6.38 -18.82
C ASP A 15 7.47 -5.71 -18.70
N GLU A 16 6.57 -6.31 -17.91
CA GLU A 16 5.23 -5.80 -17.65
C GLU A 16 5.06 -5.47 -16.16
N VAL A 17 4.70 -4.21 -15.86
CA VAL A 17 4.38 -3.78 -14.50
C VAL A 17 2.89 -3.97 -14.26
N PRO A 18 2.46 -4.84 -13.33
CA PRO A 18 1.05 -5.09 -13.10
C PRO A 18 0.36 -3.82 -12.60
N PRO A 19 -0.92 -3.63 -12.93
CA PRO A 19 -1.59 -2.37 -12.67
C PRO A 19 -2.00 -2.23 -11.18
N PRO A 20 -2.08 -1.01 -10.63
CA PRO A 20 -2.30 -0.74 -9.20
C PRO A 20 -3.55 -1.39 -8.63
N GLN A 21 -4.63 -1.44 -9.42
CA GLN A 21 -5.89 -2.07 -9.06
C GLN A 21 -5.79 -3.59 -8.87
N GLN A 22 -4.71 -4.23 -9.33
CA GLN A 22 -4.43 -5.64 -9.02
C GLN A 22 -3.44 -5.77 -7.85
N VAL A 23 -2.40 -4.93 -7.82
CA VAL A 23 -1.32 -5.05 -6.83
C VAL A 23 -1.79 -4.72 -5.42
N PHE A 24 -2.43 -3.57 -5.21
CA PHE A 24 -2.79 -3.13 -3.85
C PHE A 24 -3.89 -3.97 -3.20
N PRO A 25 -4.97 -4.38 -3.90
CA PRO A 25 -5.94 -5.31 -3.33
C PRO A 25 -5.35 -6.68 -2.96
N ASN A 26 -4.45 -7.22 -3.78
CA ASN A 26 -3.77 -8.49 -3.48
C ASN A 26 -2.85 -8.38 -2.26
N LEU A 27 -2.06 -7.31 -2.19
CA LEU A 27 -1.20 -7.03 -1.04
C LEU A 27 -2.05 -6.86 0.24
N LEU A 28 -3.14 -6.10 0.16
CA LEU A 28 -4.05 -5.90 1.28
C LEU A 28 -4.67 -7.23 1.74
N ASN A 29 -5.20 -8.04 0.83
CA ASN A 29 -5.76 -9.35 1.16
C ASN A 29 -4.75 -10.25 1.87
N THR A 30 -3.48 -10.20 1.44
CA THR A 30 -2.39 -10.94 2.08
C THR A 30 -2.14 -10.45 3.50
N ILE A 31 -2.10 -9.13 3.72
CA ILE A 31 -1.94 -8.53 5.05
C ILE A 31 -3.12 -8.89 5.97
N LEU A 32 -4.35 -8.82 5.47
CA LEU A 32 -5.56 -9.06 6.27
C LEU A 32 -5.78 -10.53 6.64
N ARG A 33 -5.26 -11.47 5.84
CA ARG A 33 -5.29 -12.91 6.15
C ARG A 33 -4.22 -13.33 7.16
N ASP A 34 -3.14 -12.56 7.29
CA ASP A 34 -2.06 -12.85 8.22
C ASP A 34 -2.44 -12.44 9.65
N SER A 35 -2.95 -13.41 10.41
CA SER A 35 -3.24 -13.25 11.83
C SER A 35 -2.11 -13.86 12.67
N PRO A 36 -1.53 -13.12 13.63
CA PRO A 36 -2.04 -11.89 14.25
C PRO A 36 -1.44 -10.57 13.70
N PHE A 37 -0.83 -10.57 12.51
CA PHE A 37 -0.03 -9.45 12.03
C PHE A 37 -0.80 -8.13 11.88
N ALA A 38 -1.97 -8.13 11.24
CA ALA A 38 -2.77 -6.90 11.05
C ALA A 38 -3.23 -6.26 12.39
N PRO A 39 -3.76 -7.01 13.38
CA PRO A 39 -4.04 -6.48 14.71
C PRO A 39 -2.80 -5.93 15.45
N LEU A 40 -1.64 -6.58 15.31
CA LEU A 40 -0.40 -6.10 15.94
C LEU A 40 0.07 -4.77 15.35
N LEU A 41 -0.04 -4.58 14.03
CA LEU A 41 0.26 -3.30 13.39
C LEU A 41 -0.57 -2.16 13.97
N LEU A 42 -1.88 -2.37 14.15
CA LEU A 42 -2.76 -1.37 14.77
C LEU A 42 -2.34 -0.98 16.18
N GLN A 43 -1.90 -1.95 16.99
CA GLN A 43 -1.42 -1.66 18.34
C GLN A 43 -0.15 -0.82 18.33
N VAL A 44 0.78 -1.10 17.42
CA VAL A 44 2.01 -0.30 17.25
C VAL A 44 1.67 1.13 16.86
N TRP A 45 0.69 1.34 15.96
CA TRP A 45 0.22 2.67 15.58
C TRP A 45 -0.45 3.42 16.73
N ALA A 46 -1.28 2.73 17.52
CA ALA A 46 -1.90 3.31 18.69
C ALA A 46 -0.83 3.76 19.71
N GLU A 47 0.17 2.93 19.99
CA GLU A 47 1.25 3.26 20.92
C GLU A 47 2.13 4.40 20.40
N ALA A 48 2.40 4.45 19.09
CA ALA A 48 3.15 5.53 18.45
C ALA A 48 2.51 6.91 18.64
N SER A 49 1.20 7.00 18.87
CA SER A 49 0.52 8.28 19.17
C SER A 49 0.81 8.82 20.57
N HIS A 50 1.33 7.99 21.46
CA HIS A 50 1.62 8.33 22.85
C HIS A 50 3.10 8.22 23.23
N SER A 51 3.90 7.45 22.48
CA SER A 51 5.32 7.22 22.76
C SER A 51 6.22 7.75 21.64
N PRO A 52 7.08 8.76 21.90
CA PRO A 52 7.98 9.33 20.88
C PRO A 52 8.95 8.31 20.25
N ASP A 53 9.35 7.28 21.00
CA ASP A 53 10.26 6.27 20.46
C ASP A 53 9.52 5.30 19.53
N PHE A 54 8.28 4.93 19.84
CA PHE A 54 7.43 4.20 18.90
C PHE A 54 7.07 5.06 17.68
N ALA A 55 6.86 6.37 17.85
CA ALA A 55 6.62 7.29 16.74
C ALA A 55 7.78 7.32 15.74
N LYS A 56 9.04 7.29 16.21
CA LYS A 56 10.21 7.22 15.33
C LYS A 56 10.26 5.91 14.53
N VAL A 57 9.98 4.79 15.19
CA VAL A 57 9.92 3.47 14.52
C VAL A 57 8.80 3.47 13.48
N ALA A 58 7.62 3.97 13.84
CA ALA A 58 6.49 4.06 12.93
C ALA A 58 6.78 4.98 11.73
N ALA A 59 7.33 6.16 11.96
CA ALA A 59 7.71 7.10 10.91
C ALA A 59 8.65 6.45 9.88
N LYS A 60 9.66 5.72 10.35
CA LYS A 60 10.58 4.99 9.47
C LYS A 60 9.84 3.96 8.60
N ILE A 61 8.94 3.18 9.19
CA ILE A 61 8.15 2.18 8.44
C ILE A 61 7.26 2.86 7.41
N TYR A 62 6.61 3.98 7.77
CA TYR A 62 5.78 4.74 6.84
C TYR A 62 6.59 5.30 5.67
N THR A 63 7.76 5.89 5.94
CA THR A 63 8.67 6.36 4.89
C THR A 63 9.10 5.21 3.96
N ASP A 64 9.58 4.10 4.53
CA ASP A 64 10.01 2.94 3.74
C ASP A 64 8.87 2.37 2.85
N LEU A 65 7.62 2.42 3.32
CA LEU A 65 6.44 1.99 2.55
C LEU A 65 6.08 2.99 1.46
N ILE A 66 6.09 4.29 1.76
CA ILE A 66 5.82 5.35 0.77
C ILE A 66 6.86 5.26 -0.35
N ASP A 67 8.14 5.15 -0.02
CA ASP A 67 9.22 5.06 -1.02
C ASP A 67 9.03 3.85 -1.95
N ARG A 68 8.60 2.70 -1.40
CA ARG A 68 8.31 1.50 -2.19
C ARG A 68 7.08 1.66 -3.08
N PHE A 69 6.03 2.27 -2.56
CA PHE A 69 4.82 2.54 -3.35
C PHE A 69 5.11 3.54 -4.46
N THR A 70 5.88 4.59 -4.18
CA THR A 70 6.35 5.56 -5.17
C THR A 70 7.18 4.88 -6.25
N ALA A 71 8.16 4.04 -5.89
CA ALA A 71 8.99 3.33 -6.87
C ALA A 71 8.15 2.42 -7.79
N TYR A 72 7.22 1.66 -7.21
CA TYR A 72 6.29 0.82 -7.98
C TYR A 72 5.38 1.66 -8.89
N LEU A 73 4.72 2.70 -8.36
CA LEU A 73 3.81 3.55 -9.11
C LEU A 73 4.52 4.30 -10.23
N SER A 74 5.75 4.77 -9.99
CA SER A 74 6.57 5.42 -11.02
C SER A 74 6.89 4.45 -12.16
N ALA A 75 7.24 3.21 -11.82
CA ALA A 75 7.48 2.17 -12.82
C ALA A 75 6.21 1.84 -13.63
N TYR A 76 5.05 1.78 -12.97
CA TYR A 76 3.76 1.55 -13.62
C TYR A 76 3.36 2.71 -14.53
N PHE A 77 3.41 3.95 -14.02
CA PHE A 77 3.02 5.11 -14.81
C PHE A 77 3.92 5.33 -16.02
N HIS A 78 5.21 5.03 -15.89
CA HIS A 78 6.14 5.12 -17.01
C HIS A 78 5.93 4.00 -18.04
N ARG A 79 6.00 2.74 -17.61
CA ARG A 79 6.02 1.57 -18.53
C ARG A 79 4.62 1.07 -18.91
N GLY A 80 3.69 1.07 -17.97
CA GLY A 80 2.32 0.61 -18.17
C GLY A 80 1.40 1.69 -18.75
N ALA A 81 1.41 2.90 -18.16
CA ALA A 81 0.56 4.01 -18.61
C ALA A 81 1.22 4.91 -19.68
N GLY A 82 2.49 4.68 -20.02
CA GLY A 82 3.19 5.39 -21.09
C GLY A 82 3.51 6.86 -20.80
N LEU A 83 3.53 7.28 -19.52
CA LEU A 83 3.93 8.64 -19.15
C LEU A 83 5.44 8.83 -19.32
N GLY A 84 5.86 10.08 -19.57
CA GLY A 84 7.28 10.45 -19.48
C GLY A 84 7.81 10.26 -18.06
N THR A 85 9.10 9.96 -17.91
CA THR A 85 9.74 9.61 -16.63
C THR A 85 9.44 10.63 -15.52
N ASP A 86 9.67 11.92 -15.76
CA ASP A 86 9.43 12.98 -14.76
C ASP A 86 7.95 13.09 -14.37
N ALA A 87 7.03 12.90 -15.33
CA ALA A 87 5.60 12.93 -15.08
C ALA A 87 5.11 11.69 -14.30
N ALA A 88 5.72 10.53 -14.57
CA ALA A 88 5.46 9.29 -13.85
C ALA A 88 5.90 9.38 -12.38
N GLU A 89 7.11 9.90 -12.14
CA GLU A 89 7.66 10.10 -10.79
C GLU A 89 6.80 11.09 -9.99
N ALA A 90 6.51 12.26 -10.56
CA ALA A 90 5.66 13.26 -9.90
C ALA A 90 4.25 12.71 -9.56
N LYS A 91 3.65 11.95 -10.48
CA LYS A 91 2.34 11.32 -10.23
C LYS A 91 2.43 10.25 -9.14
N ALA A 92 3.52 9.49 -9.10
CA ALA A 92 3.75 8.47 -8.08
C ALA A 92 3.92 9.09 -6.68
N GLU A 93 4.75 10.13 -6.55
CA GLU A 93 4.95 10.86 -5.28
C GLU A 93 3.65 11.47 -4.75
N GLN A 94 2.81 11.97 -5.64
CA GLN A 94 1.51 12.54 -5.29
C GLN A 94 0.53 11.48 -4.73
N ILE A 95 0.53 10.27 -5.31
CA ILE A 95 -0.49 9.25 -5.05
C ILE A 95 -0.08 8.28 -3.94
N ALA A 96 1.22 7.96 -3.80
CA ALA A 96 1.70 6.95 -2.85
C ALA A 96 1.24 7.17 -1.40
N PRO A 97 1.28 8.39 -0.82
CA PRO A 97 0.78 8.62 0.54
C PRO A 97 -0.71 8.33 0.70
N ALA A 98 -1.51 8.64 -0.33
CA ALA A 98 -2.96 8.40 -0.32
C ALA A 98 -3.28 6.90 -0.37
N VAL A 99 -2.53 6.14 -1.18
CA VAL A 99 -2.66 4.68 -1.22
C VAL A 99 -2.29 4.05 0.11
N LEU A 100 -1.22 4.51 0.77
CA LEU A 100 -0.88 4.04 2.10
C LEU A 100 -2.02 4.32 3.10
N ALA A 101 -2.59 5.52 3.10
CA ALA A 101 -3.70 5.87 3.97
C ALA A 101 -4.93 4.96 3.74
N LEU A 102 -5.25 4.66 2.47
CA LEU A 102 -6.32 3.74 2.09
C LEU A 102 -6.10 2.33 2.67
N MET A 103 -4.88 1.80 2.53
CA MET A 103 -4.51 0.49 3.08
C MET A 103 -4.59 0.46 4.61
N GLN A 104 -4.16 1.52 5.30
CA GLN A 104 -4.28 1.60 6.76
C GLN A 104 -5.75 1.66 7.20
N GLY A 105 -6.60 2.41 6.48
CA GLY A 105 -8.03 2.45 6.72
C GLY A 105 -8.70 1.08 6.57
N ALA A 106 -8.24 0.27 5.61
CA ALA A 106 -8.70 -1.10 5.44
C ALA A 106 -8.35 -2.02 6.62
N ILE A 107 -7.14 -1.89 7.17
CA ILE A 107 -6.70 -2.64 8.36
C ILE A 107 -7.60 -2.29 9.56
N VAL A 108 -7.88 -1.00 9.77
CA VAL A 108 -8.80 -0.53 10.82
C VAL A 108 -10.21 -1.10 10.63
N GLN A 109 -10.76 -1.00 9.42
CA GLN A 109 -12.11 -1.50 9.14
C GLN A 109 -12.20 -3.02 9.34
N ASN A 110 -11.20 -3.79 8.91
CA ASN A 110 -11.17 -5.24 9.15
C ASN A 110 -11.10 -5.59 10.64
N ALA A 111 -10.40 -4.80 11.45
CA ALA A 111 -10.35 -5.00 12.89
C ALA A 111 -11.69 -4.69 13.60
N ILE A 112 -12.46 -3.72 13.09
CA ILE A 112 -13.75 -3.30 13.68
C ILE A 112 -14.91 -4.18 13.19
N PHE A 113 -14.97 -4.44 11.89
CA PHE A 113 -16.09 -5.14 11.24
C PHE A 113 -15.84 -6.64 11.06
N GLY A 114 -14.64 -7.13 11.33
CA GLY A 114 -14.26 -8.54 11.21
C GLY A 114 -14.04 -8.99 9.75
N GLU A 115 -13.87 -10.31 9.59
CA GLU A 115 -13.49 -10.94 8.30
C GLU A 115 -14.49 -10.66 7.16
N ASP A 116 -15.78 -10.50 7.47
CA ASP A 116 -16.85 -10.18 6.51
C ASP A 116 -16.65 -8.82 5.81
N SER A 117 -15.78 -7.96 6.34
CA SER A 117 -15.42 -6.69 5.70
C SER A 117 -14.26 -6.81 4.71
N ARG A 118 -13.40 -7.83 4.84
CA ARG A 118 -12.18 -8.00 4.02
C ARG A 118 -12.47 -7.92 2.54
N GLU A 119 -13.39 -8.75 2.06
CA GLU A 119 -13.72 -8.89 0.64
C GLU A 119 -14.39 -7.62 0.11
N ARG A 120 -15.27 -7.01 0.91
CA ARG A 120 -15.92 -5.73 0.56
C ARG A 120 -14.91 -4.60 0.41
N ILE A 121 -13.95 -4.51 1.33
CA ILE A 121 -12.92 -3.46 1.30
C ILE A 121 -11.96 -3.67 0.13
N ALA A 122 -11.48 -4.91 -0.09
CA ALA A 122 -10.59 -5.22 -1.21
C ALA A 122 -11.23 -4.86 -2.55
N SER A 123 -12.51 -5.23 -2.75
CA SER A 123 -13.28 -4.88 -3.95
C SER A 123 -13.49 -3.37 -4.10
N ALA A 124 -13.77 -2.65 -3.01
CA ALA A 124 -13.93 -1.20 -3.05
C ALA A 124 -12.62 -0.47 -3.43
N ILE A 125 -11.48 -0.98 -2.96
CA ILE A 125 -10.16 -0.42 -3.30
C ILE A 125 -9.79 -0.70 -4.75
N GLU A 126 -10.07 -1.90 -5.27
CA GLU A 126 -9.90 -2.22 -6.69
C GLU A 126 -10.70 -1.26 -7.59
N ALA A 127 -11.99 -1.05 -7.26
CA ALA A 127 -12.84 -0.14 -8.01
C ALA A 127 -12.31 1.30 -8.00
N LEU A 128 -11.95 1.82 -6.81
CA LEU A 128 -11.38 3.16 -6.66
C LEU A 128 -10.08 3.34 -7.45
N LEU A 129 -9.17 2.37 -7.40
CA LEU A 129 -7.90 2.45 -8.12
C LEU A 129 -8.07 2.33 -9.63
N THR A 130 -9.09 1.62 -10.09
CA THR A 130 -9.45 1.56 -11.52
C THR A 130 -9.85 2.94 -12.03
N GLU A 131 -10.71 3.66 -11.30
CA GLU A 131 -11.14 5.02 -11.66
C GLU A 131 -10.01 6.05 -11.70
N ILE A 132 -8.92 5.83 -10.96
CA ILE A 132 -7.76 6.73 -10.88
C ILE A 132 -6.68 6.37 -11.93
N ALA A 133 -6.70 5.14 -12.42
CA ALA A 133 -5.77 4.64 -13.42
C ALA A 133 -6.16 5.03 -14.86
N ASP A 134 -7.46 5.19 -15.12
CA ASP A 134 -8.05 5.73 -16.36
C ASP A 134 -7.84 7.25 -16.51
#